data_AF-A0A0D2TLI7-F1
#
_entry.id   AF-A0A0D2TLI7-F1
#
_cell.length_a   1.000
_cell.length_b   1.000
_cell.length_c   1.000
_cell.angle_alpha   90.00
_cell.angle_beta   90.00
_cell.angle_gamma   90.00
#
_symmetry.space_group_name_H-M   'P 1'
#
loop_
_entity.id
_entity.type
_entity.pdbx_description
1 polymer ?
#
loop_
_entity_poly.entity_id
_entity_poly.type
_entity_poly.pdbx_seq_one_letter_code
_entity_poly.pdbx_strand_id
1 'polypeptide(L)'
;MSGARFLYSNGVVSCSPDAPPITTFLESLPGSYTTTRTHENGTTLLFWERHLKRLSNSTRILLNSNPELMFKANKKSPLLFSPFYVTSSLKWESRVRSLVSNSLNQVLPIALKERSNGEELAVTALVSGDIEKLKAMKNVGGGGDDDNGVFQVLDLHLHIGSYIPPVFGIEESGAHLALVGRGRDLADAKYSDWVRLRKPLEKLRPPSVTELLLSNDGDRILEGCITNFFVICQRDKSEAEGKYLDDYNNVNSVEVQTAPISDGVLPGVIRQLVIEVCHSKGIPVCEVAPSWERHRLWEEAFVTT
;
A
#
# COMPACT_ATOMS: atom_id res chain seq x y z
N MET A 1 20.76 12.29 12.39
CA MET A 1 19.82 12.78 13.42
C MET A 1 18.48 12.13 13.17
N SER A 2 17.85 11.49 14.17
CA SER A 2 16.48 10.99 14.01
C SER A 2 15.55 12.19 13.96
N GLY A 3 14.88 12.41 12.84
CA GLY A 3 13.92 13.49 12.71
C GLY A 3 12.74 13.35 13.69
N ALA A 4 11.98 14.43 13.86
CA ALA A 4 10.82 14.44 14.73
C ALA A 4 9.76 13.43 14.25
N ARG A 5 9.11 12.76 15.19
CA ARG A 5 8.05 11.79 14.93
C ARG A 5 6.85 12.15 15.77
N PHE A 6 5.67 11.96 15.19
CA PHE A 6 4.40 12.26 15.81
C PHE A 6 3.47 11.06 15.65
N LEU A 7 2.76 10.74 16.72
CA LEU A 7 1.68 9.76 16.71
C LEU A 7 0.42 10.43 17.23
N TYR A 8 -0.61 10.49 16.42
CA TYR A 8 -1.95 10.83 16.86
C TYR A 8 -2.77 9.54 17.00
N SER A 9 -3.43 9.35 18.13
CA SER A 9 -4.29 8.19 18.39
C SER A 9 -5.45 8.61 19.27
N ASN A 10 -6.68 8.45 18.78
CA ASN A 10 -7.92 8.72 19.53
C ASN A 10 -7.93 10.09 20.26
N GLY A 11 -7.44 11.16 19.60
CA GLY A 11 -7.41 12.52 20.16
C GLY A 11 -6.14 12.89 20.92
N VAL A 12 -5.23 11.93 21.16
CA VAL A 12 -3.97 12.17 21.87
C VAL A 12 -2.83 12.29 20.86
N VAL A 13 -2.03 13.36 20.97
CA VAL A 13 -0.79 13.54 20.21
C VAL A 13 0.40 13.18 21.11
N SER A 14 1.27 12.30 20.62
CA SER A 14 2.56 11.97 21.21
C SER A 14 3.68 12.37 20.25
N CYS A 15 4.81 12.84 20.78
CA CYS A 15 5.98 13.25 20.00
C CYS A 15 7.20 12.39 20.36
N SER A 16 8.28 12.44 19.59
CA SER A 16 9.56 11.81 19.97
C SER A 16 9.99 12.25 21.39
N PRO A 17 10.46 11.34 22.27
CA PRO A 17 10.77 9.93 22.01
C PRO A 17 9.58 8.95 22.13
N ASP A 18 8.43 9.41 22.62
CA ASP A 18 7.24 8.57 22.90
C ASP A 18 6.56 8.06 21.62
N ALA A 19 6.71 8.78 20.50
CA ALA A 19 6.28 8.32 19.18
C ALA A 19 7.24 7.23 18.64
N PRO A 20 6.78 5.97 18.43
CA PRO A 20 7.63 4.88 17.97
C PRO A 20 8.04 5.03 16.50
N PRO A 21 9.08 4.28 16.03
CA PRO A 21 9.34 4.11 14.61
C PRO A 21 8.12 3.56 13.86
N ILE A 22 7.96 3.89 12.58
CA ILE A 22 6.82 3.46 11.77
C ILE A 22 6.68 1.92 11.71
N THR A 23 7.79 1.20 11.63
CA THR A 23 7.81 -0.27 11.62
C THR A 23 7.26 -0.82 12.93
N THR A 24 7.75 -0.34 14.07
CA THR A 24 7.26 -0.71 15.41
C THR A 24 5.78 -0.38 15.58
N PHE A 25 5.34 0.79 15.11
CA PHE A 25 3.93 1.20 15.13
C PHE A 25 3.04 0.21 14.37
N LEU A 26 3.34 -0.05 13.09
CA LEU A 26 2.55 -0.96 12.25
C LEU A 26 2.60 -2.42 12.77
N GLU A 27 3.71 -2.84 13.37
CA GLU A 27 3.80 -4.16 13.97
C GLU A 27 2.92 -4.32 15.21
N SER A 28 2.71 -3.25 15.97
CA SER A 28 2.02 -3.27 17.25
C SER A 28 0.49 -3.29 17.16
N LEU A 29 -0.05 -2.80 16.04
CA LEU A 29 -1.49 -2.62 15.81
C LEU A 29 -1.93 -3.35 14.54
N PRO A 30 -2.95 -4.24 14.61
CA PRO A 30 -3.60 -4.80 13.43
C PRO A 30 -4.46 -3.73 12.76
N GLY A 31 -4.71 -3.89 11.46
CA GLY A 31 -5.54 -2.95 10.72
C GLY A 31 -5.11 -2.74 9.28
N SER A 32 -5.91 -1.97 8.56
CA SER A 32 -5.55 -1.45 7.24
C SER A 32 -4.76 -0.16 7.38
N TYR A 33 -3.86 0.11 6.43
CA TYR A 33 -3.11 1.36 6.45
C TYR A 33 -2.82 1.90 5.05
N THR A 34 -2.53 3.19 4.98
CA THR A 34 -2.00 3.86 3.79
C THR A 34 -0.92 4.83 4.20
N THR A 35 0.10 4.98 3.37
CA THR A 35 1.17 5.96 3.55
C THR A 35 1.23 6.83 2.31
N THR A 36 1.33 8.14 2.52
CA THR A 36 1.72 9.12 1.50
C THR A 36 2.84 9.99 2.06
N ARG A 37 3.28 10.99 1.30
CA ARG A 37 4.24 12.00 1.73
C ARG A 37 3.73 13.40 1.41
N THR A 38 4.26 14.38 2.13
CA THR A 38 4.15 15.75 1.68
C THR A 38 5.04 16.01 0.46
N HIS A 39 4.70 17.05 -0.28
CA HIS A 39 5.47 17.57 -1.38
C HIS A 39 5.41 19.11 -1.37
N GLU A 40 6.22 19.74 -2.22
CA GLU A 40 6.30 21.19 -2.36
C GLU A 40 6.54 21.89 -1.00
N ASN A 41 7.54 21.40 -0.27
CA ASN A 41 7.94 21.88 1.05
C ASN A 41 6.78 21.79 2.06
N GLY A 42 6.13 20.63 2.16
CA GLY A 42 5.09 20.39 3.16
C GLY A 42 3.70 20.96 2.83
N THR A 43 3.51 21.58 1.67
CA THR A 43 2.26 22.31 1.34
C THR A 43 1.17 21.41 0.74
N THR A 44 1.56 20.30 0.12
CA THR A 44 0.63 19.36 -0.51
C THR A 44 0.86 17.93 -0.03
N LEU A 45 -0.20 17.12 0.03
CA LEU A 45 -0.09 15.68 0.24
C LEU A 45 -0.24 14.96 -1.10
N LEU A 46 0.77 14.16 -1.45
CA LEU A 46 0.86 13.53 -2.76
C LEU A 46 -0.27 12.50 -2.97
N PHE A 47 -1.09 12.70 -4.00
CA PHE A 47 -2.21 11.81 -4.39
C PHE A 47 -3.17 11.44 -3.25
N TRP A 48 -3.36 12.32 -2.27
CA TRP A 48 -4.00 11.98 -1.00
C TRP A 48 -5.37 11.30 -1.12
N GLU A 49 -6.23 11.79 -2.02
CA GLU A 49 -7.55 11.21 -2.27
C GLU A 49 -7.48 9.74 -2.74
N ARG A 50 -6.49 9.40 -3.58
CA ARG A 50 -6.27 8.00 -4.02
C ARG A 50 -5.81 7.13 -2.85
N HIS A 51 -4.96 7.67 -1.98
CA HIS A 51 -4.51 6.97 -0.77
C HIS A 51 -5.65 6.72 0.23
N LEU A 52 -6.56 7.69 0.41
CA LEU A 52 -7.75 7.53 1.26
C LEU A 52 -8.74 6.52 0.69
N LYS A 53 -8.97 6.54 -0.63
CA LYS A 53 -9.79 5.53 -1.30
C LYS A 53 -9.20 4.12 -1.11
N ARG A 54 -7.87 3.97 -1.24
CA ARG A 54 -7.19 2.68 -0.97
C ARG A 54 -7.34 2.24 0.48
N LEU A 55 -7.20 3.16 1.44
CA LEU A 55 -7.40 2.86 2.87
C LEU A 55 -8.82 2.36 3.11
N SER A 56 -9.82 3.12 2.64
CA SER A 56 -11.24 2.76 2.69
C SER A 56 -11.51 1.36 2.13
N ASN A 57 -10.99 1.06 0.93
CA ASN A 57 -11.12 -0.24 0.29
C ASN A 57 -10.44 -1.36 1.09
N SER A 58 -9.22 -1.13 1.57
CA SER A 58 -8.49 -2.10 2.39
C SER A 58 -9.26 -2.42 3.66
N THR A 59 -9.75 -1.41 4.38
CA THR A 59 -10.57 -1.62 5.58
C THR A 59 -11.82 -2.44 5.28
N ARG A 60 -12.52 -2.13 4.18
CA ARG A 60 -13.73 -2.86 3.75
C ARG A 60 -13.43 -4.32 3.43
N ILE A 61 -12.37 -4.58 2.67
CA ILE A 61 -11.94 -5.94 2.30
C ILE A 61 -11.64 -6.76 3.55
N LEU A 62 -10.88 -6.20 4.50
CA LEU A 62 -10.55 -6.90 5.74
C LEU A 62 -11.79 -7.17 6.58
N LEU A 63 -12.67 -6.19 6.79
CA LEU A 63 -13.91 -6.37 7.56
C LEU A 63 -14.87 -7.40 6.94
N ASN A 64 -14.89 -7.50 5.61
CA ASN A 64 -15.78 -8.43 4.91
C ASN A 64 -15.19 -9.84 4.79
N SER A 65 -13.87 -9.96 4.65
CA SER A 65 -13.24 -11.26 4.34
C SER A 65 -12.57 -11.87 5.57
N ASN A 66 -11.72 -11.10 6.26
CA ASN A 66 -10.92 -11.57 7.40
C ASN A 66 -10.93 -10.50 8.52
N PRO A 67 -12.06 -10.30 9.22
CA PRO A 67 -12.17 -9.23 10.21
C PRO A 67 -11.13 -9.33 11.33
N GLU A 68 -10.66 -10.53 11.65
CA GLU A 68 -9.57 -10.75 12.62
C GLU A 68 -8.28 -9.97 12.32
N LEU A 69 -8.02 -9.60 11.06
CA LEU A 69 -6.87 -8.76 10.68
C LEU A 69 -7.06 -7.27 11.03
N MET A 70 -8.28 -6.86 11.41
CA MET A 70 -8.58 -5.52 11.90
C MET A 70 -8.47 -5.41 13.42
N PHE A 71 -8.72 -6.50 14.15
CA PHE A 71 -8.82 -6.48 15.60
C PHE A 71 -7.61 -7.20 16.22
N LYS A 72 -7.16 -6.74 17.39
CA LYS A 72 -6.12 -7.44 18.14
C LYS A 72 -6.72 -8.70 18.77
N ALA A 73 -6.86 -9.75 17.97
CA ALA A 73 -7.47 -11.00 18.38
C ALA A 73 -6.60 -11.66 19.45
N ASN A 74 -7.19 -11.89 20.63
CA ASN A 74 -6.64 -12.84 21.58
C ASN A 74 -7.09 -14.23 21.11
N LYS A 75 -6.19 -15.23 21.07
CA LYS A 75 -6.43 -16.59 20.54
C LYS A 75 -7.63 -17.36 21.16
N LYS A 76 -8.32 -16.76 22.14
CA LYS A 76 -9.41 -17.34 22.93
C LYS A 76 -10.82 -17.03 22.41
N SER A 77 -11.00 -16.29 21.31
CA SER A 77 -12.35 -15.88 20.88
C SER A 77 -12.59 -15.85 19.35
N PRO A 78 -12.49 -17.00 18.66
CA PRO A 78 -12.71 -17.09 17.21
C PRO A 78 -14.15 -16.75 16.77
N LEU A 79 -15.15 -16.98 17.62
CA LEU A 79 -16.57 -16.70 17.31
C LEU A 79 -16.91 -15.19 17.24
N LEU A 80 -15.97 -14.30 17.57
CA LEU A 80 -16.20 -12.86 17.51
C LEU A 80 -16.13 -12.29 16.09
N PHE A 81 -15.50 -12.98 15.15
CA PHE A 81 -15.14 -12.40 13.85
C PHE A 81 -15.95 -13.04 12.72
N SER A 82 -17.24 -12.72 12.67
CA SER A 82 -18.06 -12.90 11.47
C SER A 82 -17.81 -11.75 10.50
N PRO A 83 -17.90 -11.96 9.17
CA PRO A 83 -17.94 -10.88 8.19
C PRO A 83 -18.92 -9.78 8.58
N PHE A 84 -18.51 -8.52 8.43
CA PHE A 84 -19.35 -7.35 8.75
C PHE A 84 -20.21 -6.86 7.58
N TYR A 85 -20.07 -7.46 6.39
CA TYR A 85 -20.84 -7.15 5.18
C TYR A 85 -21.05 -5.65 4.91
N VAL A 86 -19.97 -4.86 4.92
CA VAL A 86 -20.02 -3.44 4.55
C VAL A 86 -20.37 -3.32 3.06
N THR A 87 -21.60 -2.85 2.78
CA THR A 87 -22.18 -2.84 1.41
C THR A 87 -22.17 -1.47 0.76
N SER A 88 -22.28 -0.36 1.52
CA SER A 88 -22.33 0.99 0.95
C SER A 88 -20.95 1.61 0.73
N SER A 89 -20.31 1.29 -0.40
CA SER A 89 -18.94 1.75 -0.71
C SER A 89 -18.78 3.28 -0.63
N LEU A 90 -19.77 4.06 -1.10
CA LEU A 90 -19.67 5.54 -1.12
C LEU A 90 -19.79 6.17 0.27
N LYS A 91 -20.76 5.71 1.08
CA LYS A 91 -20.93 6.20 2.46
C LYS A 91 -19.71 5.82 3.30
N TRP A 92 -19.22 4.61 3.11
CA TRP A 92 -18.02 4.09 3.75
C TRP A 92 -16.78 4.95 3.46
N GLU A 93 -16.52 5.22 2.17
CA GLU A 93 -15.37 6.03 1.74
C GLU A 93 -15.43 7.45 2.33
N SER A 94 -16.59 8.10 2.28
CA SER A 94 -16.79 9.44 2.84
C SER A 94 -16.51 9.50 4.35
N ARG A 95 -16.95 8.48 5.11
CA ARG A 95 -16.73 8.42 6.56
C ARG A 95 -15.27 8.19 6.93
N VAL A 96 -14.59 7.24 6.26
CA VAL A 96 -13.15 7.02 6.46
C VAL A 96 -12.39 8.30 6.13
N ARG A 97 -12.71 8.95 5.00
CA ARG A 97 -12.09 10.22 4.61
C ARG A 97 -12.29 11.30 5.67
N SER A 98 -13.51 11.50 6.15
CA SER A 98 -13.80 12.51 7.19
C SER A 98 -13.02 12.25 8.48
N LEU A 99 -12.98 10.99 8.93
CA LEU A 99 -12.25 10.60 10.14
C LEU A 99 -10.75 10.90 10.03
N VAL A 100 -10.14 10.54 8.89
CA VAL A 100 -8.72 10.79 8.63
C VAL A 100 -8.43 12.27 8.49
N SER A 101 -9.21 13.02 7.71
CA SER A 101 -9.04 14.46 7.53
C SER A 101 -9.14 15.22 8.86
N ASN A 102 -10.12 14.89 9.70
CA ASN A 102 -10.29 15.53 11.01
C ASN A 102 -9.06 15.34 11.89
N SER A 103 -8.52 14.11 11.94
CA SER A 103 -7.34 13.78 12.74
C SER A 103 -6.07 14.42 12.18
N LEU A 104 -5.94 14.44 10.85
CA LEU A 104 -4.79 15.02 10.17
C LEU A 104 -4.70 16.53 10.44
N ASN A 105 -5.84 17.23 10.44
CA ASN A 105 -5.91 18.65 10.76
C ASN A 105 -5.45 18.97 12.19
N GLN A 106 -5.46 18.01 13.12
CA GLN A 106 -4.97 18.21 14.48
C GLN A 106 -3.44 18.07 14.60
N VAL A 107 -2.84 17.15 13.84
CA VAL A 107 -1.42 16.78 14.03
C VAL A 107 -0.48 17.30 12.94
N LEU A 108 -0.94 17.43 11.69
CA LEU A 108 -0.09 17.87 10.59
C LEU A 108 0.44 19.30 10.78
N PRO A 109 -0.34 20.29 11.23
CA PRO A 109 0.19 21.64 11.48
C PRO A 109 1.29 21.66 12.54
N ILE A 110 1.20 20.80 13.55
CA ILE A 110 2.23 20.64 14.59
C ILE A 110 3.50 20.07 13.96
N ALA A 111 3.38 18.98 13.20
CA ALA A 111 4.52 18.35 12.53
C ALA A 111 5.21 19.28 11.52
N LEU A 112 4.44 20.08 10.77
CA LEU A 112 4.96 21.06 9.81
C LEU A 112 5.69 22.23 10.48
N LYS A 113 5.36 22.56 11.73
CA LYS A 113 6.05 23.61 12.49
C LYS A 113 7.38 23.13 13.06
N GLU A 114 7.46 21.86 13.44
CA GLU A 114 8.63 21.26 14.10
C GLU A 114 9.66 20.71 13.11
N ARG A 115 9.31 20.51 11.83
CA ARG A 115 10.24 20.01 10.81
C ARG A 115 11.27 21.07 10.40
N SER A 116 12.36 20.60 9.82
CA SER A 116 13.36 21.47 9.19
C SER A 116 12.82 22.08 7.89
N ASN A 117 13.26 23.29 7.54
CA ASN A 117 12.86 23.90 6.26
C ASN A 117 13.31 23.03 5.07
N GLY A 118 12.41 22.78 4.11
CA GLY A 118 12.65 21.89 2.98
C GLY A 118 12.50 20.39 3.28
N GLU A 119 12.31 20.00 4.54
CA GLU A 119 12.09 18.60 4.92
C GLU A 119 10.68 18.15 4.55
N GLU A 120 10.53 17.04 3.82
CA GLU A 120 9.22 16.44 3.57
C GLU A 120 8.88 15.43 4.68
N LEU A 121 7.58 15.16 4.86
CA LEU A 121 7.05 14.26 5.88
C LEU A 121 6.34 13.07 5.24
N ALA A 122 6.57 11.87 5.76
CA ALA A 122 5.73 10.71 5.49
C ALA A 122 4.54 10.73 6.44
N VAL A 123 3.34 10.55 5.90
CA VAL A 123 2.08 10.51 6.64
C VAL A 123 1.45 9.14 6.44
N THR A 124 1.36 8.37 7.53
CA THR A 124 0.72 7.05 7.54
C THR A 124 -0.56 7.10 8.35
N ALA A 125 -1.69 6.73 7.74
CA ALA A 125 -2.96 6.53 8.42
C ALA A 125 -3.24 5.04 8.55
N LEU A 126 -3.57 4.60 9.77
CA LEU A 126 -3.94 3.22 10.09
C LEU A 126 -5.33 3.21 10.74
N VAL A 127 -6.22 2.38 10.20
CA VAL A 127 -7.54 2.11 10.78
C VAL A 127 -7.50 0.72 11.39
N SER A 128 -7.81 0.63 12.67
CA SER A 128 -7.85 -0.61 13.45
C SER A 128 -9.20 -0.80 14.11
N GLY A 129 -9.48 -2.01 14.58
CA GLY A 129 -10.66 -2.33 15.35
C GLY A 129 -10.37 -2.47 16.85
N ASP A 130 -11.26 -1.92 17.68
CA ASP A 130 -11.26 -2.09 19.13
C ASP A 130 -12.15 -3.29 19.51
N ILE A 131 -11.51 -4.30 20.10
CA ILE A 131 -12.17 -5.55 20.48
C ILE A 131 -13.16 -5.38 21.66
N GLU A 132 -12.91 -4.45 22.57
CA GLU A 132 -13.81 -4.18 23.70
C GLU A 132 -15.06 -3.42 23.22
N LYS A 133 -14.90 -2.46 22.29
CA LYS A 133 -16.04 -1.82 21.61
C LYS A 133 -16.86 -2.85 20.82
N LEU A 134 -16.21 -3.80 20.15
CA LEU A 134 -16.89 -4.88 19.43
C LEU A 134 -17.70 -5.80 20.36
N LYS A 135 -17.14 -6.20 21.50
CA LYS A 135 -17.86 -6.98 22.51
C LYS A 135 -19.06 -6.23 23.05
N ALA A 136 -18.88 -4.95 23.39
CA ALA A 136 -19.96 -4.10 23.89
C ALA A 136 -21.10 -4.00 22.87
N MET A 137 -20.78 -3.78 21.59
CA MET A 137 -21.76 -3.73 20.50
C MET A 137 -22.56 -5.03 20.38
N LYS A 138 -21.90 -6.19 20.43
CA LYS A 138 -22.58 -7.51 20.33
C LYS A 138 -23.47 -7.82 21.53
N ASN A 139 -23.09 -7.38 22.73
CA ASN A 139 -23.87 -7.63 23.96
C ASN A 139 -25.19 -6.84 24.02
N VAL A 140 -25.29 -5.70 23.32
CA VAL A 140 -26.48 -4.84 23.33
C VAL A 140 -27.58 -5.34 22.39
N GLY A 141 -27.38 -6.46 21.68
CA GLY A 141 -28.36 -7.00 20.72
C GLY A 141 -28.57 -6.11 19.49
N GLY A 142 -27.82 -5.00 19.36
CA GLY A 142 -27.82 -4.06 18.26
C GLY A 142 -27.00 -4.55 17.07
N GLY A 143 -27.13 -5.83 16.71
CA GLY A 143 -26.62 -6.39 15.46
C GLY A 143 -27.44 -5.91 14.27
N GLY A 144 -27.55 -4.59 14.10
CA GLY A 144 -28.01 -4.02 12.87
C GLY A 144 -26.86 -4.10 11.86
N ASP A 145 -27.13 -4.72 10.72
CA ASP A 145 -26.33 -4.77 9.48
C ASP A 145 -26.07 -3.37 8.87
N ASP A 146 -26.14 -2.30 9.69
CA ASP A 146 -25.90 -0.93 9.27
C ASP A 146 -24.41 -0.62 9.43
N ASP A 147 -23.79 -0.18 8.34
CA ASP A 147 -22.41 0.34 8.27
C ASP A 147 -22.10 1.28 9.45
N ASN A 148 -23.12 1.98 9.97
CA ASN A 148 -23.03 2.90 11.10
C ASN A 148 -22.57 2.26 12.43
N GLY A 149 -22.94 1.00 12.72
CA GLY A 149 -22.50 0.29 13.91
C GLY A 149 -21.02 -0.10 13.81
N VAL A 150 -20.59 -0.50 12.61
CA VAL A 150 -19.21 -0.93 12.35
C VAL A 150 -18.21 0.20 12.58
N PHE A 151 -18.54 1.45 12.22
CA PHE A 151 -17.66 2.59 12.48
C PHE A 151 -17.39 2.85 13.97
N GLN A 152 -18.30 2.48 14.87
CA GLN A 152 -18.13 2.74 16.29
C GLN A 152 -17.06 1.86 16.93
N VAL A 153 -16.76 0.72 16.29
CA VAL A 153 -15.73 -0.22 16.77
C VAL A 153 -14.37 0.04 16.14
N LEU A 154 -14.22 1.09 15.32
CA LEU A 154 -12.97 1.43 14.65
C LEU A 154 -12.27 2.59 15.34
N ASP A 155 -10.95 2.49 15.35
CA ASP A 155 -10.02 3.52 15.80
C ASP A 155 -9.15 3.99 14.64
N LEU A 156 -8.71 5.24 14.72
CA LEU A 156 -7.80 5.84 13.76
C LEU A 156 -6.52 6.28 14.45
N HIS A 157 -5.41 5.93 13.79
CA HIS A 157 -4.07 6.30 14.20
C HIS A 157 -3.35 6.98 13.03
N LEU A 158 -2.66 8.09 13.31
CA LEU A 158 -1.80 8.77 12.34
C LEU A 158 -0.36 8.78 12.83
N HIS A 159 0.54 8.28 12.02
CA HIS A 159 1.98 8.39 12.23
C HIS A 159 2.55 9.39 11.22
N ILE A 160 3.31 10.36 11.70
CA ILE A 160 4.03 11.33 10.88
C ILE A 160 5.50 11.26 11.25
N GLY A 161 6.36 11.14 10.25
CA GLY A 161 7.80 11.20 10.43
C GLY A 161 8.50 11.81 9.23
N SER A 162 9.78 12.12 9.39
CA SER A 162 10.63 12.63 8.30
C SER A 162 10.64 11.71 7.09
N TYR A 163 10.62 12.31 5.91
CA TYR A 163 10.73 11.62 4.64
C TYR A 163 11.86 12.22 3.81
N ILE A 164 12.76 11.35 3.34
CA ILE A 164 13.83 11.72 2.44
C ILE A 164 13.52 11.07 1.09
N PRO A 165 13.23 11.83 0.03
CA PRO A 165 13.04 11.27 -1.30
C PRO A 165 14.34 10.62 -1.77
N PRO A 166 14.28 9.44 -2.43
CA PRO A 166 15.42 8.90 -3.16
C PRO A 166 15.91 9.92 -4.19
N VAL A 167 17.23 10.07 -4.31
CA VAL A 167 17.83 10.96 -5.32
C VAL A 167 17.69 10.29 -6.68
N PHE A 168 17.00 10.95 -7.61
CA PHE A 168 16.83 10.47 -8.98
C PHE A 168 18.09 10.71 -9.82
N GLY A 169 18.40 9.79 -10.75
CA GLY A 169 19.45 9.97 -11.76
C GLY A 169 20.87 9.66 -11.31
N ILE A 170 21.05 9.05 -10.13
CA ILE A 170 22.33 8.47 -9.70
C ILE A 170 22.22 6.95 -9.69
N GLU A 171 23.24 6.26 -10.20
CA GLU A 171 23.25 4.80 -10.38
C GLU A 171 23.09 4.07 -9.03
N GLU A 172 23.66 4.63 -7.96
CA GLU A 172 23.61 4.09 -6.61
C GLU A 172 22.20 4.12 -6.00
N SER A 173 21.28 4.93 -6.55
CA SER A 173 19.86 4.93 -6.17
C SER A 173 19.03 3.86 -6.86
N GLY A 174 19.62 3.12 -7.81
CA GLY A 174 18.97 2.02 -8.52
C GLY A 174 18.47 0.94 -7.55
N ALA A 175 17.25 0.46 -7.78
CA ALA A 175 16.72 -0.65 -7.00
C ALA A 175 17.45 -1.95 -7.38
N HIS A 176 18.02 -2.62 -6.40
CA HIS A 176 18.63 -3.93 -6.53
C HIS A 176 17.64 -4.97 -6.01
N LEU A 177 17.24 -5.90 -6.89
CA LEU A 177 16.11 -6.79 -6.65
C LEU A 177 16.59 -8.23 -6.44
N ALA A 178 15.93 -8.96 -5.53
CA ALA A 178 16.07 -10.42 -5.43
C ALA A 178 14.74 -11.11 -5.18
N LEU A 179 14.53 -12.24 -5.83
CA LEU A 179 13.36 -13.09 -5.65
C LEU A 179 13.48 -13.88 -4.33
N VAL A 180 12.44 -13.86 -3.48
CA VAL A 180 12.56 -14.41 -2.12
C VAL A 180 11.42 -15.31 -1.65
N GLY A 181 10.21 -15.17 -2.19
CA GLY A 181 9.06 -15.88 -1.64
C GLY A 181 7.78 -15.70 -2.44
N ARG A 182 6.71 -16.36 -1.96
CA ARG A 182 5.39 -16.35 -2.59
C ARG A 182 4.63 -15.03 -2.43
N GLY A 183 3.62 -14.85 -3.27
CA GLY A 183 2.66 -13.76 -3.18
C GLY A 183 1.91 -13.72 -1.84
N ARG A 184 1.37 -12.54 -1.53
CA ARG A 184 0.70 -12.23 -0.26
C ARG A 184 -0.73 -12.77 -0.27
N ASP A 185 -1.19 -13.27 0.88
CA ASP A 185 -2.61 -13.52 1.07
C ASP A 185 -3.36 -12.18 1.20
N LEU A 186 -4.59 -12.09 0.67
CA LEU A 186 -5.39 -10.85 0.63
C LEU A 186 -4.62 -9.65 0.06
N ALA A 187 -3.90 -9.85 -1.03
CA ALA A 187 -3.04 -8.85 -1.64
C ALA A 187 -3.78 -7.54 -2.00
N ASP A 188 -5.08 -7.61 -2.30
CA ASP A 188 -5.95 -6.47 -2.61
C ASP A 188 -6.06 -5.42 -1.48
N ALA A 189 -5.75 -5.82 -0.24
CA ALA A 189 -5.74 -4.94 0.92
C ALA A 189 -4.32 -4.59 1.37
N LYS A 190 -4.11 -3.33 1.77
CA LYS A 190 -2.88 -2.92 2.46
C LYS A 190 -3.10 -2.99 3.96
N TYR A 191 -2.52 -4.00 4.61
CA TYR A 191 -2.77 -4.31 6.03
C TYR A 191 -1.47 -4.55 6.81
N SER A 192 -1.49 -4.22 8.09
CA SER A 192 -0.29 -4.10 8.92
C SER A 192 0.35 -5.44 9.29
N ASP A 193 -0.42 -6.55 9.32
CA ASP A 193 0.14 -7.90 9.51
C ASP A 193 1.21 -8.24 8.49
N TRP A 194 1.13 -7.70 7.27
CA TRP A 194 2.17 -7.89 6.27
C TRP A 194 3.56 -7.43 6.75
N VAL A 195 3.63 -6.42 7.63
CA VAL A 195 4.88 -6.00 8.28
C VAL A 195 5.49 -7.10 9.14
N ARG A 196 4.66 -7.90 9.81
CA ARG A 196 5.13 -9.05 10.59
C ARG A 196 5.44 -10.24 9.69
N LEU A 197 4.57 -10.52 8.72
CA LEU A 197 4.66 -11.68 7.84
C LEU A 197 5.88 -11.64 6.92
N ARG A 198 6.34 -10.45 6.50
CA ARG A 198 7.50 -10.34 5.62
C ARG A 198 8.85 -10.40 6.34
N LYS A 199 8.91 -10.29 7.67
CA LYS A 199 10.19 -10.31 8.41
C LYS A 199 11.07 -11.54 8.12
N PRO A 200 10.52 -12.77 8.04
CA PRO A 200 11.32 -13.93 7.64
C PRO A 200 11.92 -13.77 6.23
N LEU A 201 11.21 -13.13 5.30
CA LEU A 201 11.71 -12.83 3.95
C LEU A 201 12.82 -11.77 3.99
N GLU A 202 12.64 -10.71 4.77
CA GLU A 202 13.65 -9.66 4.95
C GLU A 202 14.98 -10.20 5.51
N LYS A 203 14.94 -11.27 6.32
CA LYS A 203 16.15 -11.96 6.82
C LYS A 203 16.93 -12.70 5.74
N LEU A 204 16.30 -13.02 4.60
CA LEU A 204 16.94 -13.66 3.45
C LEU A 204 17.57 -12.64 2.49
N ARG A 205 17.39 -11.34 2.75
CA ARG A 205 17.86 -10.27 1.85
C ARG A 205 19.39 -10.26 1.73
N PRO A 206 19.94 -10.44 0.51
CA PRO A 206 21.36 -10.24 0.27
C PRO A 206 21.80 -8.80 0.59
N PRO A 207 23.07 -8.57 0.99
CA PRO A 207 23.52 -7.24 1.42
C PRO A 207 23.36 -6.10 0.40
N SER A 208 23.47 -6.41 -0.90
CA SER A 208 23.33 -5.43 -1.99
C SER A 208 21.89 -5.19 -2.43
N VAL A 209 20.93 -5.98 -1.94
CA VAL A 209 19.53 -5.94 -2.39
C VAL A 209 18.76 -4.90 -1.61
N THR A 210 18.04 -4.04 -2.32
CA THR A 210 17.23 -2.97 -1.73
C THR A 210 15.75 -3.35 -1.64
N GLU A 211 15.26 -4.26 -2.49
CA GLU A 211 13.87 -4.72 -2.50
C GLU A 211 13.78 -6.22 -2.84
N LEU A 212 12.82 -6.91 -2.23
CA LEU A 212 12.59 -8.34 -2.42
C LEU A 212 11.33 -8.57 -3.24
N LEU A 213 11.47 -9.32 -4.33
CA LEU A 213 10.39 -9.68 -5.23
C LEU A 213 9.69 -10.97 -4.80
N LEU A 214 8.38 -11.02 -5.08
CA LEU A 214 7.50 -12.13 -4.79
C LEU A 214 7.07 -12.85 -6.08
N SER A 215 7.07 -14.18 -6.05
CA SER A 215 6.61 -15.06 -7.12
C SER A 215 6.10 -16.37 -6.52
N ASN A 216 5.01 -16.90 -7.06
CA ASN A 216 4.43 -18.17 -6.61
C ASN A 216 5.13 -19.40 -7.19
N ASP A 217 5.79 -19.27 -8.34
CA ASP A 217 6.40 -20.37 -9.10
C ASP A 217 7.90 -20.18 -9.35
N GLY A 218 8.46 -19.03 -8.98
CA GLY A 218 9.87 -18.70 -9.20
C GLY A 218 10.13 -18.01 -10.55
N ASP A 219 9.14 -17.92 -11.43
CA ASP A 219 9.25 -17.34 -12.77
C ASP A 219 8.37 -16.08 -12.91
N ARG A 220 7.07 -16.21 -12.65
CA ARG A 220 6.10 -15.13 -12.80
C ARG A 220 6.20 -14.18 -11.63
N ILE A 221 6.75 -13.01 -11.88
CA ILE A 221 6.98 -11.99 -10.86
C ILE A 221 5.69 -11.21 -10.60
N LEU A 222 5.29 -11.15 -9.34
CA LEU A 222 4.07 -10.50 -8.90
C LEU A 222 4.33 -9.04 -8.54
N GLU A 223 5.00 -8.82 -7.42
CA GLU A 223 5.29 -7.49 -6.86
C GLU A 223 6.47 -7.59 -5.87
N GLY A 224 6.91 -6.46 -5.32
CA GLY A 224 7.88 -6.43 -4.23
C GLY A 224 7.23 -6.57 -2.86
N CYS A 225 8.05 -6.69 -1.80
CA CYS A 225 7.54 -6.74 -0.44
C CYS A 225 6.84 -5.44 -0.04
N ILE A 226 7.26 -4.28 -0.57
CA ILE A 226 6.62 -3.00 -0.30
C ILE A 226 6.38 -2.16 -1.56
N THR A 227 6.56 -2.75 -2.74
CA THR A 227 6.47 -2.07 -4.05
C THR A 227 5.66 -2.87 -5.06
N ASN A 228 5.17 -2.21 -6.12
CA ASN A 228 4.75 -2.91 -7.34
C ASN A 228 5.90 -2.95 -8.36
N PHE A 229 5.95 -4.01 -9.18
CA PHE A 229 7.03 -4.26 -10.13
C PHE A 229 6.54 -4.08 -11.58
N PHE A 230 7.40 -3.50 -12.42
CA PHE A 230 7.18 -3.26 -13.83
C PHE A 230 8.42 -3.61 -14.63
N VAL A 231 8.20 -4.04 -15.88
CA VAL A 231 9.26 -4.20 -16.87
C VAL A 231 8.86 -3.51 -18.17
N ILE A 232 9.85 -3.02 -18.91
CA ILE A 232 9.72 -2.57 -20.29
C ILE A 232 10.27 -3.68 -21.16
N CYS A 233 9.46 -4.23 -22.06
CA CYS A 233 9.84 -5.34 -22.93
C CYS A 233 9.68 -4.96 -24.39
N GLN A 234 10.53 -5.51 -25.25
CA GLN A 234 10.26 -5.51 -26.69
C GLN A 234 9.10 -6.45 -26.98
N ARG A 235 8.13 -5.99 -27.77
CA ARG A 235 7.10 -6.90 -28.28
C ARG A 235 7.72 -7.95 -29.19
N ASP A 236 7.37 -9.21 -28.95
CA ASP A 236 7.72 -10.30 -29.87
C ASP A 236 6.96 -10.11 -31.19
N LYS A 237 7.71 -9.92 -32.28
CA LYS A 237 7.14 -9.75 -33.63
C LYS A 237 6.31 -10.95 -34.08
N SER A 238 6.53 -12.13 -33.50
CA SER A 238 5.83 -13.38 -33.84
C SER A 238 4.38 -13.44 -33.36
N GLU A 239 3.96 -12.65 -32.36
CA GLU A 239 2.54 -12.56 -31.98
C GLU A 239 1.76 -11.54 -32.83
N ALA A 240 2.48 -10.68 -33.57
CA ALA A 240 1.89 -9.68 -34.46
C ALA A 240 1.61 -10.21 -35.88
N GLU A 241 1.98 -11.44 -36.22
CA GLU A 241 1.79 -12.03 -37.57
C GLU A 241 0.31 -12.28 -37.93
N GLY A 242 -0.65 -11.96 -37.06
CA GLY A 242 -2.07 -12.16 -37.31
C GLY A 242 -2.86 -10.96 -37.86
N LYS A 243 -2.42 -9.71 -37.67
CA LYS A 243 -3.19 -8.52 -38.09
C LYS A 243 -2.27 -7.33 -38.38
N TYR A 244 -2.38 -6.79 -39.59
CA TYR A 244 -1.71 -5.59 -40.14
C TYR A 244 -0.32 -5.82 -40.76
N LEU A 245 -0.35 -6.42 -41.95
CA LEU A 245 0.58 -6.06 -43.03
C LEU A 245 0.28 -4.60 -43.40
N ASP A 246 1.06 -3.67 -42.86
CA ASP A 246 1.47 -2.38 -43.46
C ASP A 246 1.88 -1.41 -42.35
N ASP A 247 3.11 -1.54 -41.84
CA ASP A 247 3.82 -0.35 -41.40
C ASP A 247 5.34 -0.55 -41.51
N TYR A 248 5.92 -0.05 -42.60
CA TYR A 248 7.33 -0.15 -42.95
C TYR A 248 8.25 0.74 -42.08
N ASN A 249 7.81 1.11 -40.87
CA ASN A 249 8.53 2.00 -39.95
C ASN A 249 8.41 1.61 -38.47
N ASN A 250 8.12 0.34 -38.14
CA ASN A 250 7.93 -0.08 -36.75
C ASN A 250 9.27 -0.16 -35.98
N VAL A 251 9.75 1.01 -35.57
CA VAL A 251 10.72 1.25 -34.51
C VAL A 251 10.27 0.42 -33.31
N ASN A 252 11.08 -0.56 -32.88
CA ASN A 252 10.90 -1.44 -31.72
C ASN A 252 9.72 -1.03 -30.82
N SER A 253 8.55 -1.63 -31.04
CA SER A 253 7.39 -1.31 -30.20
C SER A 253 7.60 -1.94 -28.83
N VAL A 254 8.03 -1.12 -27.87
CA VAL A 254 8.12 -1.52 -26.47
C VAL A 254 6.72 -1.56 -25.83
N GLU A 255 6.57 -2.39 -24.82
CA GLU A 255 5.40 -2.42 -23.95
C GLU A 255 5.82 -2.48 -22.48
N VAL A 256 4.94 -1.99 -21.61
CA VAL A 256 5.12 -2.06 -20.17
C VAL A 256 4.33 -3.26 -19.65
N GLN A 257 4.98 -4.18 -18.93
CA GLN A 257 4.31 -5.30 -18.27
C GLN A 257 4.31 -5.14 -16.75
N THR A 258 3.22 -5.55 -16.11
CA THR A 258 3.09 -5.66 -14.65
C THR A 258 2.06 -6.73 -14.32
N ALA A 259 2.21 -7.42 -13.18
CA ALA A 259 1.26 -8.45 -12.79
C ALA A 259 -0.16 -7.88 -12.63
N PRO A 260 -1.19 -8.60 -13.09
CA PRO A 260 -2.58 -8.18 -12.92
C PRO A 260 -3.01 -8.33 -11.46
N ILE A 261 -3.96 -7.51 -11.02
CA ILE A 261 -4.51 -7.58 -9.65
C ILE A 261 -5.07 -8.98 -9.33
N SER A 262 -5.65 -9.65 -10.34
CA SER A 262 -6.16 -11.02 -10.21
C SER A 262 -5.12 -12.07 -9.80
N ASP A 263 -3.84 -11.79 -10.01
CA ASP A 263 -2.75 -12.70 -9.61
C ASP A 263 -2.33 -12.50 -8.15
N GLY A 264 -3.00 -11.61 -7.42
CA GLY A 264 -2.74 -11.34 -6.01
C GLY A 264 -1.62 -10.33 -5.80
N VAL A 265 -1.78 -9.12 -6.37
CA VAL A 265 -0.90 -7.97 -6.13
C VAL A 265 -1.66 -6.79 -5.54
N LEU A 266 -0.95 -5.93 -4.79
CA LEU A 266 -1.56 -4.72 -4.25
C LEU A 266 -1.96 -3.78 -5.39
N PRO A 267 -3.20 -3.27 -5.42
CA PRO A 267 -3.53 -2.12 -6.26
C PRO A 267 -2.86 -0.84 -5.71
N GLY A 268 -1.56 -0.69 -5.97
CA GLY A 268 -0.78 0.47 -5.55
C GLY A 268 -1.26 1.77 -6.23
N VAL A 269 -1.21 2.86 -5.49
CA VAL A 269 -1.60 4.19 -6.02
C VAL A 269 -0.66 4.60 -7.15
N ILE A 270 0.65 4.42 -6.97
CA ILE A 270 1.64 4.75 -8.00
C ILE A 270 1.59 3.75 -9.16
N ARG A 271 1.33 2.46 -8.91
CA ARG A 271 1.06 1.48 -9.98
C ARG A 271 -0.04 1.96 -10.91
N GLN A 272 -1.18 2.38 -10.35
CA GLN A 272 -2.30 2.89 -11.14
C GLN A 272 -1.91 4.14 -11.94
N LEU A 273 -1.14 5.05 -11.35
CA LEU A 273 -0.66 6.25 -12.05
C LEU A 273 0.28 5.94 -13.20
N VAL A 274 1.18 4.96 -13.05
CA VAL A 274 2.06 4.51 -14.14
C VAL A 274 1.21 4.02 -15.32
N ILE A 275 0.22 3.17 -15.05
CA ILE A 275 -0.70 2.66 -16.07
C ILE A 275 -1.44 3.82 -16.76
N GLU A 276 -2.01 4.76 -16.01
CA GLU A 276 -2.71 5.94 -16.56
C GLU A 276 -1.78 6.82 -17.41
N VAL A 277 -0.54 7.04 -16.96
CA VAL A 277 0.46 7.81 -17.70
C VAL A 277 0.83 7.11 -18.99
N CYS A 278 1.10 5.80 -18.97
CA CYS A 278 1.37 5.01 -20.17
C CYS A 278 0.23 5.13 -21.18
N HIS A 279 -1.02 4.95 -20.76
CA HIS A 279 -2.20 5.15 -21.61
C HIS A 279 -2.25 6.57 -22.20
N SER A 280 -2.00 7.60 -21.38
CA SER A 280 -2.00 9.00 -21.84
C SER A 280 -0.90 9.32 -22.86
N LYS A 281 0.19 8.55 -22.84
CA LYS A 281 1.36 8.67 -23.72
C LYS A 281 1.30 7.72 -24.92
N GLY A 282 0.25 6.91 -25.05
CA GLY A 282 0.17 5.89 -26.09
C GLY A 282 1.16 4.74 -25.90
N ILE A 283 1.72 4.57 -24.70
CA ILE A 283 2.60 3.46 -24.35
C ILE A 283 1.73 2.25 -23.99
N PRO A 284 1.85 1.12 -24.69
CA PRO A 284 1.08 -0.09 -24.41
C PRO A 284 1.39 -0.64 -23.02
N VAL A 285 0.35 -1.05 -22.29
CA VAL A 285 0.48 -1.74 -21.00
C VAL A 285 -0.17 -3.12 -21.12
N CYS A 286 0.55 -4.16 -20.72
CA CYS A 286 0.03 -5.51 -20.60
C CYS A 286 0.03 -5.92 -19.12
N GLU A 287 -1.17 -6.15 -18.57
CA GLU A 287 -1.30 -6.66 -17.20
C GLU A 287 -1.10 -8.19 -17.19
N VAL A 288 0.17 -8.60 -17.33
CA VAL A 288 0.66 -9.97 -17.23
C VAL A 288 1.85 -10.00 -16.28
N ALA A 289 1.93 -10.99 -15.39
CA ALA A 289 3.07 -11.18 -14.51
C ALA A 289 4.35 -11.37 -15.35
N PRO A 290 5.36 -10.48 -15.26
CA PRO A 290 6.58 -10.61 -16.03
C PRO A 290 7.29 -11.94 -15.73
N SER A 291 7.67 -12.67 -16.78
CA SER A 291 8.36 -13.97 -16.66
C SER A 291 9.87 -13.76 -16.59
N TRP A 292 10.49 -14.26 -15.53
CA TRP A 292 11.94 -14.24 -15.37
C TRP A 292 12.67 -15.02 -16.47
N GLU A 293 12.12 -16.10 -17.00
CA GLU A 293 12.70 -16.82 -18.15
C GLU A 293 12.86 -15.92 -19.38
N ARG A 294 11.99 -14.91 -19.52
CA ARG A 294 12.01 -13.92 -20.59
C ARG A 294 12.74 -12.63 -20.23
N HIS A 295 13.48 -12.57 -19.11
CA HIS A 295 14.17 -11.35 -18.66
C HIS A 295 15.14 -10.75 -19.69
N ARG A 296 15.65 -11.55 -20.62
CA ARG A 296 16.53 -11.09 -21.71
C ARG A 296 15.82 -10.15 -22.70
N LEU A 297 14.50 -10.17 -22.73
CA LEU A 297 13.68 -9.28 -23.54
C LEU A 297 13.37 -7.96 -22.83
N TRP A 298 13.75 -7.83 -21.56
CA TRP A 298 13.53 -6.63 -20.77
C TRP A 298 14.59 -5.60 -21.14
N GLU A 299 14.15 -4.43 -21.58
CA GLU A 299 15.02 -3.28 -21.77
C GLU A 299 15.26 -2.57 -20.43
N GLU A 300 14.22 -2.47 -19.61
CA GLU A 300 14.27 -1.83 -18.29
C GLU A 300 13.35 -2.54 -17.31
N ALA A 301 13.60 -2.34 -16.02
CA ALA A 301 12.70 -2.76 -14.95
C ALA A 301 12.68 -1.68 -13.85
N PHE A 302 11.53 -1.49 -13.22
CA PHE A 302 11.38 -0.51 -12.14
C PHE A 302 10.35 -0.95 -11.10
N VAL A 303 10.45 -0.34 -9.92
CA VAL A 303 9.54 -0.55 -8.79
C VAL A 303 8.88 0.75 -8.36
N THR A 304 7.69 0.66 -7.76
CA THR A 304 6.91 1.83 -7.30
C THR A 304 6.41 1.64 -5.88
N THR A 305 6.46 2.69 -5.04
CA THR A 305 6.07 2.66 -3.60
C THR A 305 4.73 3.33 -3.31
#